data_AF-A0A8S1BEP6-F1
#
_entry.id   AF-A0A8S1BEP6-F1
#
_cell.length_a   1.000
_cell.length_b   1.000
_cell.length_c   1.000
_cell.angle_alpha   90.00
_cell.angle_beta   90.00
_cell.angle_gamma   90.00
#
_symmetry.space_group_name_H-M   'P 1'
#
loop_
_entity.id
_entity.type
_entity.pdbx_description
1 polymer ?
#
loop_
_entity_poly.entity_id
_entity_poly.type
_entity_poly.pdbx_seq_one_letter_code
_entity_poly.pdbx_strand_id
1 'polypeptide(L)'
;MDINNPHNQSYWFVLREDQSNVIFSSNNFTIQNPQIAGAEARYIVDTGERPYIQINGAPIVVQESVTNECDKEVTKTKDEDKFWDRNKVKLLLTLCLENRYRNATKDKSLWNEIAAHLGASSDECSKKYRNLRRTYVRLLKKKRLGKEIKWVHYNTCEEVFKECKSLPASVLEPWEEHKVRRLLTLYIENLSKFRSSDYLQKDLWKEIASQLGTTDYNCYHKFKNLKRAYFNWKERSRETGKPMKWPYHHYFERIFYNYNPNVGPWDKNKTRLLIDAYMQIADKFKNPRYQKKELWKEISDTVGEDPTDCDKKFRNLKQTYIRLKMREDSGRCITKWRYYKDFEAIYGVQSSYTSTDDGTLKMTYRTQDDNYVKQLLSFYVDNKDRFKDPLVKKKNMWRLLAPKIGLSSEECDRKFRNLKQTYLRLAEKKKETGKTNNWPYYSYFEKIYNEPATGSGNINNKNVCLDHITMANIKRIVQEVQHRKDNDKFEILVQSIEESNHIQRERNRILQALLDRH
;
A
#
# COMPACT_ATOMS: atom_id res chain seq x y z
N MET A 1 -46.50 47.51 0.53
CA MET A 1 -46.14 47.58 1.96
C MET A 1 -45.66 46.20 2.32
N ASP A 2 -44.34 46.07 2.50
CA ASP A 2 -43.66 44.85 2.06
C ASP A 2 -43.12 43.99 3.21
N ILE A 3 -42.58 42.83 2.81
CA ILE A 3 -42.55 41.62 3.63
C ILE A 3 -41.12 41.26 4.08
N ASN A 4 -41.03 40.78 5.33
CA ASN A 4 -40.04 39.90 5.96
C ASN A 4 -38.59 39.82 5.42
N ASN A 5 -37.65 40.07 6.34
CA ASN A 5 -36.30 39.48 6.33
C ASN A 5 -36.35 38.02 6.85
N PRO A 6 -35.63 37.08 6.22
CA PRO A 6 -34.77 36.22 7.05
C PRO A 6 -33.36 35.96 6.45
N HIS A 7 -32.47 35.44 7.32
CA HIS A 7 -31.03 35.26 7.06
C HIS A 7 -30.67 34.39 5.85
N ASN A 8 -29.64 34.84 5.12
CA ASN A 8 -28.97 34.09 4.06
C ASN A 8 -27.78 33.29 4.62
N GLN A 9 -27.61 32.02 4.21
CA GLN A 9 -26.46 31.19 4.59
C GLN A 9 -25.42 31.14 3.46
N SER A 10 -24.24 31.74 3.68
CA SER A 10 -23.18 31.81 2.66
C SER A 10 -22.36 30.51 2.57
N TYR A 11 -22.66 29.66 1.59
CA TYR A 11 -21.84 28.50 1.25
C TYR A 11 -20.54 28.91 0.55
N TRP A 12 -19.39 28.46 1.08
CA TRP A 12 -18.09 28.65 0.45
C TRP A 12 -17.69 27.42 -0.37
N PHE A 13 -17.44 27.58 -1.67
CA PHE A 13 -16.86 26.55 -2.51
C PHE A 13 -15.37 26.37 -2.18
N VAL A 14 -14.97 25.15 -1.80
CA VAL A 14 -13.57 24.77 -1.60
C VAL A 14 -13.19 23.70 -2.62
N LEU A 15 -12.34 24.08 -3.58
CA LEU A 15 -11.67 23.15 -4.49
C LEU A 15 -10.85 22.12 -3.68
N ARG A 16 -11.12 20.82 -3.88
CA ARG A 16 -10.40 19.73 -3.21
C ARG A 16 -9.32 19.14 -4.10
N GLU A 17 -8.11 19.66 -4.01
CA GLU A 17 -6.90 18.95 -4.45
C GLU A 17 -6.53 17.82 -3.48
N ASP A 18 -7.23 16.68 -3.52
CA ASP A 18 -6.65 15.41 -3.07
C ASP A 18 -7.38 14.19 -3.67
N GLN A 19 -6.87 13.67 -4.80
CA GLN A 19 -7.21 12.33 -5.31
C GLN A 19 -6.02 11.36 -5.21
N SER A 20 -5.32 11.36 -4.06
CA SER A 20 -4.21 10.43 -3.81
C SER A 20 -4.60 9.07 -3.18
N ASN A 21 -5.90 8.71 -3.16
CA ASN A 21 -6.39 7.44 -2.58
C ASN A 21 -7.54 6.80 -3.38
N VAL A 22 -7.26 6.27 -4.57
CA VAL A 22 -8.16 5.31 -5.26
C VAL A 22 -7.45 3.96 -5.39
N ILE A 23 -7.86 2.99 -4.56
CA ILE A 23 -7.46 1.58 -4.73
C ILE A 23 -8.51 0.91 -5.62
N PHE A 24 -8.16 0.63 -6.88
CA PHE A 24 -9.02 -0.12 -7.79
C PHE A 24 -9.25 -1.56 -7.28
N SER A 25 -10.45 -1.82 -6.78
CA SER A 25 -10.96 -3.18 -6.51
C SER A 25 -11.85 -3.61 -7.68
N SER A 26 -11.22 -4.09 -8.76
CA SER A 26 -11.94 -4.54 -9.95
C SER A 26 -12.59 -5.91 -9.73
N ASN A 27 -13.86 -5.93 -9.30
CA ASN A 27 -14.82 -7.01 -9.56
C ASN A 27 -16.23 -6.63 -9.09
N ASN A 28 -17.08 -6.15 -10.01
CA ASN A 28 -18.50 -6.50 -10.18
C ASN A 28 -19.14 -5.54 -11.19
N PHE A 29 -19.42 -6.03 -12.41
CA PHE A 29 -20.32 -5.38 -13.34
C PHE A 29 -21.63 -6.18 -13.39
N THR A 30 -22.73 -5.53 -13.01
CA THR A 30 -24.10 -5.93 -13.35
C THR A 30 -24.83 -4.68 -13.82
N ILE A 31 -25.44 -4.74 -14.99
CA ILE A 31 -26.01 -3.58 -15.69
C ILE A 31 -27.51 -3.49 -15.38
N GLN A 32 -27.96 -2.32 -14.92
CA GLN A 32 -29.37 -1.90 -15.00
C GLN A 32 -29.43 -0.41 -15.35
N ASN A 33 -30.23 -0.06 -16.36
CA ASN A 33 -30.64 1.32 -16.66
C ASN A 33 -31.74 1.78 -15.68
N PRO A 34 -31.93 3.09 -15.50
CA PRO A 34 -33.13 3.69 -16.10
C PRO A 34 -32.88 5.05 -16.80
N GLN A 35 -33.97 5.74 -17.16
CA GLN A 35 -34.01 6.75 -18.24
C GLN A 35 -33.91 8.22 -17.80
N ILE A 36 -33.38 8.99 -18.77
CA ILE A 36 -33.43 10.44 -19.05
C ILE A 36 -34.58 11.25 -18.39
N ALA A 37 -34.20 12.30 -17.64
CA ALA A 37 -34.73 13.68 -17.68
C ALA A 37 -33.87 14.58 -16.76
N GLY A 38 -33.65 15.89 -16.97
CA GLY A 38 -34.02 16.74 -18.10
C GLY A 38 -34.30 18.21 -17.71
N ALA A 39 -33.28 19.05 -17.48
CA ALA A 39 -33.42 20.52 -17.33
C ALA A 39 -32.07 21.26 -17.47
N GLU A 40 -32.03 22.39 -18.19
CA GLU A 40 -30.94 23.39 -18.09
C GLU A 40 -31.28 24.44 -17.02
N ALA A 41 -30.27 24.97 -16.33
CA ALA A 41 -30.41 26.17 -15.51
C ALA A 41 -29.17 27.08 -15.67
N ARG A 42 -29.35 28.25 -16.28
CA ARG A 42 -28.30 29.28 -16.42
C ARG A 42 -28.41 30.25 -15.25
N TYR A 43 -27.30 30.54 -14.59
CA TYR A 43 -27.24 31.54 -13.52
C TYR A 43 -26.50 32.79 -13.97
N ILE A 44 -27.13 33.94 -13.78
CA ILE A 44 -26.52 35.26 -13.87
C ILE A 44 -25.96 35.58 -12.48
N VAL A 45 -24.72 36.08 -12.41
CA VAL A 45 -24.08 36.49 -11.16
C VAL A 45 -23.84 37.99 -11.21
N ASP A 46 -24.60 38.72 -10.39
CA ASP A 46 -24.40 40.13 -10.10
C ASP A 46 -23.30 40.32 -9.04
N THR A 47 -22.50 41.38 -9.13
CA THR A 47 -21.31 41.58 -8.29
C THR A 47 -21.21 43.01 -7.74
N GLY A 48 -21.75 43.21 -6.54
CA GLY A 48 -21.63 44.46 -5.79
C GLY A 48 -20.22 44.77 -5.27
N GLU A 49 -19.98 46.06 -5.03
CA GLU A 49 -18.65 46.66 -4.88
C GLU A 49 -18.01 46.49 -3.49
N ARG A 50 -16.66 46.38 -3.45
CA ARG A 50 -15.81 46.81 -2.31
C ARG A 50 -14.43 47.32 -2.81
N PRO A 51 -13.82 48.32 -2.16
CA PRO A 51 -12.66 49.03 -2.69
C PRO A 51 -11.31 48.32 -2.46
N TYR A 52 -10.33 48.65 -3.31
CA TYR A 52 -8.94 48.17 -3.27
C TYR A 52 -7.97 49.20 -2.65
N ILE A 53 -6.77 48.73 -2.28
CA ILE A 53 -5.63 49.56 -1.87
C ILE A 53 -4.58 49.58 -2.99
N GLN A 54 -4.00 50.75 -3.23
CA GLN A 54 -3.18 51.10 -4.41
C GLN A 54 -1.67 50.97 -4.13
N ILE A 55 -0.92 50.27 -5.00
CA ILE A 55 0.56 50.30 -5.06
C ILE A 55 1.01 50.22 -6.53
N ASN A 56 1.92 51.11 -6.93
CA ASN A 56 2.41 51.23 -8.31
C ASN A 56 3.76 50.50 -8.52
N GLY A 57 4.04 50.07 -9.76
CA GLY A 57 5.37 49.55 -10.15
C GLY A 57 5.43 49.11 -11.63
N ALA A 58 6.30 49.75 -12.41
CA ALA A 58 6.38 49.57 -13.88
C ALA A 58 7.29 48.37 -14.30
N PRO A 59 7.12 47.82 -15.52
CA PRO A 59 7.83 46.62 -15.97
C PRO A 59 9.26 46.88 -16.49
N ILE A 60 10.10 45.85 -16.45
CA ILE A 60 11.44 45.83 -17.08
C ILE A 60 11.42 44.89 -18.30
N VAL A 61 12.17 45.26 -19.33
CA VAL A 61 12.18 44.66 -20.68
C VAL A 61 12.90 43.31 -20.72
N VAL A 62 12.42 42.42 -21.60
CA VAL A 62 13.01 41.10 -21.90
C VAL A 62 14.10 41.22 -22.99
N GLN A 63 15.18 40.44 -22.85
CA GLN A 63 16.00 40.00 -23.98
C GLN A 63 16.25 38.49 -23.88
N GLU A 64 16.22 37.80 -25.02
CA GLU A 64 16.37 36.35 -25.14
C GLU A 64 17.76 35.97 -25.70
N SER A 65 18.26 34.78 -25.37
CA SER A 65 19.40 34.15 -26.06
C SER A 65 19.39 32.61 -25.91
N VAL A 66 19.83 31.90 -26.95
CA VAL A 66 19.62 30.46 -27.24
C VAL A 66 20.81 30.00 -28.12
N THR A 67 21.37 28.77 -28.15
CA THR A 67 21.04 27.38 -27.73
C THR A 67 22.33 26.73 -27.09
N ASN A 68 22.51 25.45 -26.71
CA ASN A 68 21.74 24.18 -26.61
C ASN A 68 22.41 23.21 -25.58
N GLU A 69 21.81 22.02 -25.38
CA GLU A 69 22.50 20.73 -25.05
C GLU A 69 23.29 20.56 -23.72
N CYS A 70 23.47 19.36 -23.13
CA CYS A 70 22.70 18.11 -23.15
C CYS A 70 23.07 17.20 -21.93
N ASP A 71 22.11 16.42 -21.44
CA ASP A 71 22.16 15.25 -20.53
C ASP A 71 23.39 14.93 -19.62
N LYS A 72 23.10 14.83 -18.31
CA LYS A 72 23.32 13.60 -17.49
C LYS A 72 22.72 13.68 -16.08
N GLU A 73 21.59 13.02 -15.85
CA GLU A 73 21.00 12.84 -14.50
C GLU A 73 21.43 11.52 -13.81
N VAL A 74 22.61 11.49 -13.17
CA VAL A 74 22.85 10.57 -12.02
C VAL A 74 23.76 11.26 -10.99
N THR A 75 23.45 11.13 -9.70
CA THR A 75 24.23 11.54 -8.49
C THR A 75 24.01 12.92 -7.82
N LYS A 76 22.91 13.64 -8.11
CA LYS A 76 22.57 14.96 -7.49
C LYS A 76 22.68 15.07 -5.94
N THR A 77 22.60 13.98 -5.18
CA THR A 77 22.58 14.01 -3.70
C THR A 77 23.93 14.17 -3.00
N LYS A 78 25.08 14.10 -3.69
CA LYS A 78 26.40 14.32 -3.04
C LYS A 78 26.94 15.74 -3.20
N ASP A 79 26.60 16.44 -4.28
CA ASP A 79 27.12 17.79 -4.53
C ASP A 79 26.22 18.92 -3.98
N GLU A 80 24.94 18.65 -3.64
CA GLU A 80 24.12 19.60 -2.84
C GLU A 80 24.77 19.93 -1.47
N ASP A 81 25.53 18.99 -0.88
CA ASP A 81 26.28 19.20 0.37
C ASP A 81 27.63 19.91 0.16
N LYS A 82 28.19 19.94 -1.05
CA LYS A 82 29.31 20.84 -1.40
C LYS A 82 28.82 22.27 -1.61
N PHE A 83 27.69 22.46 -2.28
CA PHE A 83 27.16 23.79 -2.62
C PHE A 83 26.87 24.64 -1.38
N TRP A 84 26.50 24.03 -0.26
CA TRP A 84 26.18 24.71 0.99
C TRP A 84 27.29 24.58 2.04
N ASP A 85 28.46 25.14 1.73
CA ASP A 85 29.59 25.19 2.64
C ASP A 85 29.33 26.01 3.92
N ARG A 86 30.28 25.95 4.86
CA ARG A 86 30.21 26.62 6.17
C ARG A 86 30.08 28.15 6.06
N ASN A 87 30.68 28.76 5.04
CA ASN A 87 30.66 30.21 4.80
C ASN A 87 29.35 30.63 4.16
N LYS A 88 28.84 29.92 3.14
CA LYS A 88 27.51 30.16 2.56
C LYS A 88 26.39 29.98 3.59
N VAL A 89 26.48 28.96 4.46
CA VAL A 89 25.52 28.79 5.58
C VAL A 89 25.65 29.91 6.61
N LYS A 90 26.86 30.41 6.90
CA LYS A 90 27.04 31.58 7.77
C LYS A 90 26.45 32.84 7.14
N LEU A 91 26.74 33.12 5.87
CA LEU A 91 26.25 34.29 5.13
C LEU A 91 24.72 34.31 5.03
N LEU A 92 24.09 33.18 4.68
CA LEU A 92 22.63 33.02 4.69
C LEU A 92 22.02 33.43 6.04
N LEU A 93 22.62 33.00 7.15
CA LEU A 93 22.16 33.33 8.50
C LEU A 93 22.44 34.78 8.89
N THR A 94 23.57 35.36 8.47
CA THR A 94 23.89 36.78 8.68
C THR A 94 22.91 37.70 7.93
N LEU A 95 22.63 37.42 6.66
CA LEU A 95 21.65 38.20 5.89
C LEU A 95 20.26 38.12 6.54
N CYS A 96 19.85 36.95 7.03
CA CYS A 96 18.60 36.80 7.79
C CYS A 96 18.58 37.47 9.18
N LEU A 97 19.72 38.00 9.67
CA LEU A 97 19.83 38.76 10.93
C LEU A 97 19.83 40.28 10.71
N GLU A 98 20.23 40.76 9.54
CA GLU A 98 20.21 42.19 9.22
C GLU A 98 18.78 42.74 9.30
N ASN A 99 18.62 43.94 9.87
CA ASN A 99 17.30 44.50 10.17
C ASN A 99 16.38 44.67 8.94
N ARG A 100 16.94 44.70 7.73
CA ARG A 100 16.20 44.69 6.45
C ARG A 100 15.34 43.43 6.25
N TYR A 101 15.76 42.28 6.77
CA TYR A 101 15.19 40.97 6.44
C TYR A 101 14.29 40.36 7.53
N ARG A 102 13.84 41.14 8.53
CA ARG A 102 13.10 40.64 9.72
C ARG A 102 11.85 39.80 9.44
N ASN A 103 11.28 39.85 8.24
CA ASN A 103 10.07 39.12 7.84
C ASN A 103 10.30 38.01 6.78
N ALA A 104 11.53 37.51 6.63
CA ALA A 104 11.93 36.52 5.62
C ALA A 104 11.01 35.27 5.49
N THR A 105 10.22 34.90 6.49
CA THR A 105 9.26 33.77 6.36
C THR A 105 8.02 34.06 5.52
N LYS A 106 7.74 35.31 5.13
CA LYS A 106 6.52 35.70 4.40
C LYS A 106 6.74 36.36 3.04
N ASP A 107 7.92 36.90 2.78
CA ASP A 107 8.19 37.71 1.60
C ASP A 107 9.03 36.93 0.57
N LYS A 108 8.62 36.97 -0.71
CA LYS A 108 9.33 36.33 -1.82
C LYS A 108 10.46 37.22 -2.37
N SER A 109 10.38 38.54 -2.22
CA SER A 109 11.42 39.48 -2.67
C SER A 109 12.71 39.29 -1.88
N LEU A 110 12.62 39.23 -0.55
CA LEU A 110 13.74 38.99 0.37
C LEU A 110 14.52 37.70 0.03
N TRP A 111 13.86 36.64 -0.41
CA TRP A 111 14.55 35.41 -0.84
C TRP A 111 15.29 35.56 -2.17
N ASN A 112 14.84 36.45 -3.06
CA ASN A 112 15.53 36.75 -4.32
C ASN A 112 16.81 37.58 -4.07
N GLU A 113 16.76 38.56 -3.16
CA GLU A 113 17.94 39.34 -2.73
C GLU A 113 18.99 38.43 -2.05
N ILE A 114 18.55 37.60 -1.09
CA ILE A 114 19.40 36.63 -0.40
C ILE A 114 20.00 35.61 -1.39
N ALA A 115 19.23 35.19 -2.40
CA ALA A 115 19.67 34.30 -3.47
C ALA A 115 20.77 34.92 -4.35
N ALA A 116 20.61 36.19 -4.76
CA ALA A 116 21.61 36.92 -5.52
C ALA A 116 22.94 37.03 -4.76
N HIS A 117 22.91 37.33 -3.45
CA HIS A 117 24.10 37.38 -2.62
C HIS A 117 24.77 36.02 -2.35
N LEU A 118 24.08 34.90 -2.55
CA LEU A 118 24.59 33.54 -2.31
C LEU A 118 24.97 32.76 -3.58
N GLY A 119 24.66 33.30 -4.76
CA GLY A 119 24.77 32.58 -6.04
C GLY A 119 23.95 31.29 -6.03
N ALA A 120 22.69 31.38 -5.59
CA ALA A 120 21.75 30.28 -5.39
C ALA A 120 20.35 30.67 -5.90
N SER A 121 19.38 29.75 -5.90
CA SER A 121 17.98 30.12 -6.11
C SER A 121 17.25 30.54 -4.82
N SER A 122 16.21 31.35 -4.99
CA SER A 122 15.28 31.80 -3.94
C SER A 122 14.70 30.61 -3.13
N ASP A 123 14.26 29.56 -3.85
CA ASP A 123 13.72 28.35 -3.24
C ASP A 123 14.78 27.51 -2.52
N GLU A 124 16.02 27.44 -2.99
CA GLU A 124 17.12 26.76 -2.27
C GLU A 124 17.48 27.48 -0.98
N CYS A 125 17.57 28.81 -0.99
CA CYS A 125 17.80 29.61 0.22
C CYS A 125 16.68 29.37 1.24
N SER A 126 15.43 29.43 0.80
CA SER A 126 14.24 29.15 1.62
C SER A 126 14.20 27.69 2.12
N LYS A 127 14.57 26.70 1.29
CA LYS A 127 14.71 25.27 1.62
C LYS A 127 15.79 25.06 2.68
N LYS A 128 16.96 25.69 2.52
CA LYS A 128 18.09 25.60 3.46
C LYS A 128 17.76 26.29 4.78
N TYR A 129 17.21 27.51 4.78
CA TYR A 129 16.80 28.23 5.98
C TYR A 129 15.74 27.45 6.79
N ARG A 130 14.69 26.93 6.13
CA ARG A 130 13.69 26.06 6.77
C ARG A 130 14.33 24.80 7.38
N ASN A 131 15.34 24.21 6.73
CA ASN A 131 16.07 23.05 7.25
C ASN A 131 17.04 23.40 8.40
N LEU A 132 17.68 24.57 8.38
CA LEU A 132 18.48 25.11 9.48
C LEU A 132 17.59 25.36 10.70
N ARG A 133 16.44 26.01 10.56
CA ARG A 133 15.45 26.22 11.65
C ARG A 133 14.98 24.89 12.25
N ARG A 134 14.63 23.91 11.41
CA ARG A 134 14.28 22.53 11.85
C ARG A 134 15.42 21.86 12.62
N THR A 135 16.68 22.11 12.25
CA THR A 135 17.86 21.56 12.93
C THR A 135 18.14 22.28 14.25
N TYR A 136 18.09 23.61 14.26
CA TYR A 136 18.20 24.41 15.48
C TYR A 136 17.15 24.00 16.51
N VAL A 137 15.87 23.89 16.14
CA VAL A 137 14.80 23.41 17.05
C VAL A 137 15.11 22.00 17.58
N ARG A 138 15.59 21.07 16.74
CA ARG A 138 16.02 19.73 17.18
C ARG A 138 17.19 19.76 18.17
N LEU A 139 18.08 20.74 18.06
CA LEU A 139 19.22 20.93 18.97
C LEU A 139 18.83 21.70 20.24
N LEU A 140 17.91 22.66 20.16
CA LEU A 140 17.32 23.35 21.31
C LEU A 140 16.60 22.36 22.25
N LYS A 141 15.87 21.38 21.68
CA LYS A 141 15.32 20.26 22.46
C LYS A 141 16.40 19.42 23.18
N LYS A 142 17.61 19.31 22.61
CA LYS A 142 18.74 18.64 23.27
C LYS A 142 19.38 19.51 24.36
N LYS A 143 19.56 20.82 24.10
CA LYS A 143 20.10 21.80 25.07
C LYS A 143 19.23 21.86 26.33
N ARG A 144 17.90 21.86 26.19
CA ARG A 144 16.94 21.76 27.31
C ARG A 144 16.96 20.42 28.06
N LEU A 145 17.58 19.37 27.52
CA LEU A 145 17.83 18.09 28.17
C LEU A 145 19.25 17.99 28.76
N GLY A 146 19.90 19.14 29.03
CA GLY A 146 21.26 19.21 29.56
C GLY A 146 22.36 18.73 28.61
N LYS A 147 22.06 18.51 27.32
CA LYS A 147 23.02 17.94 26.36
C LYS A 147 23.78 19.03 25.62
N GLU A 148 25.10 18.97 25.70
CA GLU A 148 26.04 19.83 24.99
C GLU A 148 25.81 19.82 23.45
N ILE A 149 25.97 20.96 22.78
CA ILE A 149 25.67 21.14 21.35
C ILE A 149 26.92 21.60 20.57
N LYS A 150 27.72 20.66 20.08
CA LYS A 150 28.94 20.91 19.29
C LYS A 150 28.68 21.25 17.80
N TRP A 151 27.57 21.90 17.48
CA TRP A 151 27.23 22.25 16.08
C TRP A 151 27.71 23.67 15.75
N VAL A 152 28.59 23.82 14.77
CA VAL A 152 29.32 25.07 14.46
C VAL A 152 28.44 26.26 14.07
N HIS A 153 27.17 26.03 13.69
CA HIS A 153 26.20 27.09 13.38
C HIS A 153 25.20 27.35 14.52
N TYR A 154 25.32 26.66 15.65
CA TYR A 154 24.30 26.70 16.71
C TYR A 154 24.12 28.10 17.28
N ASN A 155 25.19 28.79 17.64
CA ASN A 155 25.12 30.13 18.23
C ASN A 155 24.54 31.15 17.24
N THR A 156 24.94 31.10 15.96
CA THR A 156 24.35 31.96 14.92
C THR A 156 22.85 31.67 14.75
N CYS A 157 22.46 30.39 14.72
CA CYS A 157 21.06 29.97 14.69
C CYS A 157 20.31 30.35 15.99
N GLU A 158 20.98 30.44 17.13
CA GLU A 158 20.38 30.79 18.42
C GLU A 158 19.96 32.26 18.49
N GLU A 159 20.60 33.12 17.69
CA GLU A 159 20.20 34.51 17.48
C GLU A 159 19.21 34.69 16.32
N VAL A 160 19.45 34.04 15.17
CA VAL A 160 18.53 34.06 14.01
C VAL A 160 17.13 33.55 14.40
N PHE A 161 17.08 32.48 15.20
CA PHE A 161 15.85 31.81 15.62
C PHE A 161 15.55 32.07 17.10
N LYS A 162 15.80 33.28 17.61
CA LYS A 162 15.55 33.63 19.01
C LYS A 162 14.06 33.51 19.41
N GLU A 163 13.12 33.66 18.47
CA GLU A 163 11.69 33.41 18.67
C GLU A 163 11.38 31.93 18.93
N CYS A 164 12.27 31.02 18.52
CA CYS A 164 12.17 29.60 18.89
C CYS A 164 12.53 29.35 20.37
N LYS A 165 13.19 30.28 21.08
CA LYS A 165 13.41 30.18 22.54
C LYS A 165 12.08 30.34 23.30
N SER A 166 11.20 31.23 22.84
CA SER A 166 9.86 31.51 23.37
C SER A 166 8.76 30.53 22.94
N LEU A 167 9.08 29.48 22.18
CA LEU A 167 8.09 28.45 21.83
C LEU A 167 7.55 27.74 23.10
N PRO A 168 6.23 27.48 23.18
CA PRO A 168 5.62 26.81 24.32
C PRO A 168 6.30 25.48 24.66
N ALA A 169 6.31 25.14 25.96
CA ALA A 169 6.89 23.89 26.45
C ALA A 169 6.33 22.66 25.70
N SER A 170 5.02 22.63 25.45
CA SER A 170 4.31 21.57 24.70
C SER A 170 4.74 21.42 23.22
N VAL A 171 5.36 22.44 22.62
CA VAL A 171 5.95 22.37 21.26
C VAL A 171 7.38 21.85 21.33
N LEU A 172 8.14 22.25 22.36
CA LEU A 172 9.54 21.84 22.55
C LEU A 172 9.72 20.53 23.32
N GLU A 173 8.66 19.99 23.92
CA GLU A 173 8.64 18.75 24.68
C GLU A 173 9.27 17.54 23.93
N PRO A 174 10.08 16.70 24.59
CA PRO A 174 10.44 15.38 24.08
C PRO A 174 9.23 14.44 24.08
N TRP A 175 9.15 13.54 23.09
CA TRP A 175 8.17 12.46 23.13
C TRP A 175 8.73 11.27 23.90
N GLU A 176 8.57 11.30 25.22
CA GLU A 176 8.93 10.21 26.13
C GLU A 176 8.15 8.92 25.85
N GLU A 177 8.73 7.77 26.22
CA GLU A 177 8.15 6.46 25.91
C GLU A 177 6.76 6.26 26.52
N HIS A 178 6.53 6.71 27.76
CA HIS A 178 5.21 6.65 28.40
C HIS A 178 4.16 7.45 27.61
N LYS A 179 4.52 8.66 27.15
CA LYS A 179 3.67 9.55 26.35
C LYS A 179 3.39 9.00 24.95
N VAL A 180 4.37 8.30 24.35
CA VAL A 180 4.17 7.54 23.11
C VAL A 180 3.24 6.35 23.29
N ARG A 181 3.38 5.60 24.39
CA ARG A 181 2.49 4.49 24.70
C ARG A 181 1.05 4.99 24.90
N ARG A 182 0.82 6.08 25.66
CA ARG A 182 -0.52 6.67 25.81
C ARG A 182 -1.09 7.19 24.49
N LEU A 183 -0.30 7.85 23.62
CA LEU A 183 -0.73 8.24 22.27
C LEU A 183 -1.23 7.05 21.44
N LEU A 184 -0.48 5.94 21.43
CA LEU A 184 -0.85 4.75 20.67
C LEU A 184 -2.06 4.02 21.27
N THR A 185 -2.23 4.06 22.60
CA THR A 185 -3.41 3.55 23.29
C THR A 185 -4.66 4.39 22.95
N LEU A 186 -4.59 5.72 23.10
CA LEU A 186 -5.65 6.66 22.76
C LEU A 186 -6.12 6.54 21.30
N TYR A 187 -5.17 6.31 20.38
CA TYR A 187 -5.49 6.08 18.97
C TYR A 187 -6.22 4.75 18.72
N ILE A 188 -5.92 3.70 19.50
CA ILE A 188 -6.62 2.41 19.44
C ILE A 188 -8.02 2.51 20.07
N GLU A 189 -8.13 3.22 21.21
CA GLU A 189 -9.41 3.49 21.89
C GLU A 189 -10.40 4.22 20.95
N ASN A 190 -9.91 5.13 20.11
CA ASN A 190 -10.71 5.90 19.14
C ASN A 190 -10.72 5.32 17.71
N LEU A 191 -10.25 4.09 17.50
CA LEU A 191 -10.00 3.56 16.14
C LEU A 191 -11.28 3.23 15.34
N SER A 192 -12.44 3.15 16.00
CA SER A 192 -13.76 3.13 15.36
C SER A 192 -14.07 4.49 14.75
N LYS A 193 -14.01 5.56 15.57
CA LYS A 193 -14.20 6.95 15.13
C LYS A 193 -13.25 7.30 13.98
N PHE A 194 -11.97 6.89 14.04
CA PHE A 194 -10.98 7.13 12.97
C PHE A 194 -11.28 6.40 11.63
N ARG A 195 -12.20 5.44 11.61
CA ARG A 195 -12.57 4.65 10.42
C ARG A 195 -13.99 4.91 9.92
N SER A 196 -14.88 5.44 10.76
CA SER A 196 -16.19 5.94 10.33
C SER A 196 -16.01 7.25 9.53
N SER A 197 -16.94 7.52 8.60
CA SER A 197 -16.97 8.78 7.85
C SER A 197 -17.67 9.92 8.61
N ASP A 198 -18.29 9.61 9.75
CA ASP A 198 -19.13 10.52 10.54
C ASP A 198 -18.27 11.42 11.45
N TYR A 199 -17.00 11.06 11.65
CA TYR A 199 -16.05 11.78 12.50
C TYR A 199 -14.92 12.42 11.70
N LEU A 200 -14.79 13.75 11.82
CA LEU A 200 -13.63 14.47 11.32
C LEU A 200 -12.38 14.06 12.10
N GLN A 201 -11.42 13.40 11.43
CA GLN A 201 -10.17 12.95 12.06
C GLN A 201 -9.39 14.06 12.77
N LYS A 202 -9.54 15.33 12.32
CA LYS A 202 -8.94 16.50 12.95
C LYS A 202 -9.39 16.66 14.41
N ASP A 203 -10.68 16.46 14.69
CA ASP A 203 -11.25 16.65 16.01
C ASP A 203 -10.93 15.48 16.95
N LEU A 204 -10.78 14.27 16.41
CA LEU A 204 -10.18 13.13 17.13
C LEU A 204 -8.73 13.41 17.52
N TRP A 205 -7.94 14.07 16.65
CA TRP A 205 -6.59 14.49 17.01
C TRP A 205 -6.57 15.61 18.06
N LYS A 206 -7.57 16.51 18.11
CA LYS A 206 -7.74 17.48 19.22
C LYS A 206 -8.07 16.78 20.53
N GLU A 207 -9.01 15.84 20.54
CA GLU A 207 -9.40 15.04 21.72
C GLU A 207 -8.18 14.34 22.33
N ILE A 208 -7.41 13.64 21.49
CA ILE A 208 -6.17 12.94 21.87
C ILE A 208 -5.08 13.91 22.34
N ALA A 209 -4.96 15.09 21.73
CA ALA A 209 -3.95 16.08 22.09
C ALA A 209 -4.24 16.79 23.42
N SER A 210 -5.52 17.07 23.70
CA SER A 210 -5.99 17.56 25.01
C SER A 210 -5.63 16.57 26.12
N GLN A 211 -5.96 15.29 25.94
CA GLN A 211 -5.59 14.21 26.88
C GLN A 211 -4.07 13.96 27.03
N LEU A 212 -3.24 14.55 26.16
CA LEU A 212 -1.77 14.45 26.20
C LEU A 212 -1.09 15.79 26.54
N GLY A 213 -1.83 16.87 26.80
CA GLY A 213 -1.23 18.19 27.08
C GLY A 213 -0.35 18.72 25.95
N THR A 214 -0.70 18.47 24.69
CA THR A 214 0.06 18.92 23.51
C THR A 214 -0.87 19.35 22.37
N THR A 215 -0.35 19.56 21.15
CA THR A 215 -1.15 19.97 19.98
C THR A 215 -1.59 18.77 19.13
N ASP A 216 -2.73 18.91 18.47
CA ASP A 216 -3.26 17.95 17.48
C ASP A 216 -2.23 17.65 16.38
N TYR A 217 -1.56 18.70 15.89
CA TYR A 217 -0.44 18.63 14.97
C TYR A 217 0.70 17.74 15.49
N ASN A 218 1.12 17.90 16.75
CA ASN A 218 2.18 17.08 17.35
C ASN A 218 1.76 15.61 17.46
N CYS A 219 0.53 15.33 17.88
CA CYS A 219 -0.01 13.96 17.96
C CYS A 219 -0.05 13.29 16.59
N TYR A 220 -0.65 13.94 15.59
CA TYR A 220 -0.72 13.45 14.21
C TYR A 220 0.67 13.23 13.60
N HIS A 221 1.59 14.20 13.72
CA HIS A 221 2.94 14.05 13.16
C HIS A 221 3.77 13.00 13.88
N LYS A 222 3.63 12.85 15.21
CA LYS A 222 4.27 11.75 15.95
C LYS A 222 3.74 10.40 15.49
N PHE A 223 2.42 10.25 15.37
CA PHE A 223 1.79 9.03 14.89
C PHE A 223 2.20 8.70 13.44
N LYS A 224 2.18 9.69 12.53
CA LYS A 224 2.61 9.55 11.13
C LYS A 224 4.07 9.07 11.01
N ASN A 225 4.95 9.59 11.85
CA ASN A 225 6.34 9.16 11.93
C ASN A 225 6.50 7.73 12.49
N LEU A 226 5.73 7.36 13.52
CA LEU A 226 5.70 5.99 14.05
C LEU A 226 5.13 4.99 13.03
N LYS A 227 4.08 5.36 12.29
CA LYS A 227 3.50 4.58 11.17
C LYS A 227 4.54 4.32 10.08
N ARG A 228 5.30 5.34 9.67
CA ARG A 228 6.43 5.17 8.73
C ARG A 228 7.53 4.28 9.32
N ALA A 229 7.87 4.45 10.59
CA ALA A 229 8.87 3.61 11.26
C ALA A 229 8.44 2.12 11.32
N TYR A 230 7.16 1.83 11.56
CA TYR A 230 6.59 0.48 11.53
C TYR A 230 6.75 -0.18 10.15
N PHE A 231 6.39 0.50 9.06
CA PHE A 231 6.54 -0.07 7.71
C PHE A 231 8.02 -0.27 7.34
N ASN A 232 8.90 0.71 7.65
CA ASN A 232 10.34 0.59 7.45
C ASN A 232 11.01 -0.46 8.36
N TRP A 233 10.34 -0.89 9.43
CA TRP A 233 10.74 -2.03 10.27
C TRP A 233 10.23 -3.34 9.66
N LYS A 234 8.97 -3.37 9.20
CA LYS A 234 8.30 -4.55 8.64
C LYS A 234 9.01 -5.05 7.40
N GLU A 235 9.43 -4.16 6.51
CA GLU A 235 10.14 -4.56 5.29
C GLU A 235 11.53 -5.14 5.60
N ARG A 236 12.32 -4.48 6.47
CA ARG A 236 13.59 -5.04 6.96
C ARG A 236 13.43 -6.36 7.71
N SER A 237 12.30 -6.59 8.38
CA SER A 237 11.99 -7.89 8.99
C SER A 237 11.64 -8.98 7.96
N ARG A 238 11.18 -8.62 6.75
CA ARG A 238 10.98 -9.55 5.63
C ARG A 238 12.31 -9.86 4.93
N GLU A 239 13.14 -8.84 4.70
CA GLU A 239 14.47 -8.98 4.09
C GLU A 239 15.42 -9.84 4.94
N THR A 240 15.54 -9.53 6.23
CA THR A 240 16.52 -10.17 7.12
C THR A 240 16.05 -11.51 7.69
N GLY A 241 14.75 -11.80 7.64
CA GLY A 241 14.13 -12.98 8.25
C GLY A 241 14.22 -13.06 9.78
N LYS A 242 14.84 -12.08 10.45
CA LYS A 242 15.07 -12.07 11.90
C LYS A 242 13.97 -11.28 12.62
N PRO A 243 13.39 -11.79 13.74
CA PRO A 243 12.37 -11.09 14.50
C PRO A 243 12.98 -9.92 15.28
N MET A 244 13.09 -8.75 14.63
CA MET A 244 13.67 -7.54 15.20
C MET A 244 12.73 -6.95 16.27
N LYS A 245 13.16 -6.93 17.54
CA LYS A 245 12.36 -6.35 18.66
C LYS A 245 12.15 -4.84 18.46
N TRP A 246 10.93 -4.41 18.15
CA TRP A 246 10.52 -3.01 18.14
C TRP A 246 9.45 -2.76 19.21
N PRO A 247 9.65 -1.83 20.18
CA PRO A 247 8.76 -1.69 21.35
C PRO A 247 7.29 -1.47 21.01
N TYR A 248 7.03 -0.73 19.93
CA TYR A 248 5.68 -0.32 19.53
C TYR A 248 4.98 -1.30 18.59
N HIS A 249 5.61 -2.43 18.25
CA HIS A 249 5.09 -3.43 17.30
C HIS A 249 3.64 -3.85 17.59
N HIS A 250 3.36 -4.22 18.84
CA HIS A 250 2.05 -4.73 19.26
C HIS A 250 0.92 -3.69 19.13
N TYR A 251 1.20 -2.39 19.25
CA TYR A 251 0.22 -1.34 18.96
C TYR A 251 -0.11 -1.30 17.46
N PHE A 252 0.90 -1.35 16.59
CA PHE A 252 0.68 -1.27 15.14
C PHE A 252 0.08 -2.56 14.55
N GLU A 253 0.38 -3.72 15.14
CA GLU A 253 -0.36 -4.95 14.85
C GLU A 253 -1.85 -4.84 15.24
N ARG A 254 -2.18 -4.22 16.39
CA ARG A 254 -3.58 -3.91 16.73
C ARG A 254 -4.19 -2.95 15.71
N ILE A 255 -3.54 -1.83 15.41
CA ILE A 255 -4.05 -0.77 14.52
C ILE A 255 -4.37 -1.27 13.11
N PHE A 256 -3.49 -2.08 12.51
CA PHE A 256 -3.60 -2.47 11.10
C PHE A 256 -4.18 -3.87 10.87
N TYR A 257 -3.94 -4.83 11.77
CA TYR A 257 -4.23 -6.25 11.50
C TYR A 257 -5.21 -6.89 12.49
N ASN A 258 -5.39 -6.30 13.68
CA ASN A 258 -6.30 -6.81 14.71
C ASN A 258 -7.30 -5.72 15.15
N TYR A 259 -7.81 -4.94 14.19
CA TYR A 259 -8.93 -4.02 14.41
C TYR A 259 -10.03 -4.20 13.36
N ASN A 260 -11.13 -4.76 13.83
CA ASN A 260 -12.48 -4.64 13.30
C ASN A 260 -13.32 -4.18 14.52
N PRO A 261 -14.14 -3.12 14.43
CA PRO A 261 -14.80 -2.54 15.60
C PRO A 261 -15.76 -3.50 16.32
N ASN A 262 -16.32 -4.49 15.62
CA ASN A 262 -17.26 -5.46 16.19
C ASN A 262 -16.60 -6.82 16.50
N VAL A 263 -15.37 -7.03 16.04
CA VAL A 263 -14.63 -8.29 16.15
C VAL A 263 -13.35 -8.03 16.92
N GLY A 264 -13.36 -8.47 18.18
CA GLY A 264 -12.17 -8.44 19.03
C GLY A 264 -11.00 -9.20 18.39
N PRO A 265 -9.75 -8.90 18.77
CA PRO A 265 -8.62 -9.70 18.31
C PRO A 265 -8.88 -11.17 18.60
N TRP A 266 -8.68 -12.05 17.61
CA TRP A 266 -8.84 -13.50 17.76
C TRP A 266 -7.84 -14.06 18.80
N ASP A 267 -8.23 -13.97 20.08
CA ASP A 267 -7.38 -14.27 21.23
C ASP A 267 -7.18 -15.79 21.42
N LYS A 268 -6.52 -16.17 22.52
CA LYS A 268 -6.27 -17.58 22.84
C LYS A 268 -7.57 -18.37 23.05
N ASN A 269 -8.56 -17.77 23.70
CA ASN A 269 -9.79 -18.42 24.15
C ASN A 269 -10.80 -18.49 23.00
N LYS A 270 -11.02 -17.38 22.28
CA LYS A 270 -11.87 -17.35 21.07
C LYS A 270 -11.28 -18.20 19.93
N THR A 271 -9.95 -18.24 19.78
CA THR A 271 -9.31 -19.20 18.84
C THR A 271 -9.49 -20.65 19.30
N ARG A 272 -9.47 -20.93 20.61
CA ARG A 272 -9.67 -22.28 21.15
C ARG A 272 -11.12 -22.74 20.94
N LEU A 273 -12.09 -21.89 21.29
CA LEU A 273 -13.53 -22.13 21.09
C LEU A 273 -13.88 -22.43 19.62
N LEU A 274 -13.28 -21.72 18.65
CA LEU A 274 -13.43 -22.03 17.22
C LEU A 274 -12.94 -23.45 16.85
N ILE A 275 -11.82 -23.89 17.43
CA ILE A 275 -11.26 -25.22 17.15
C ILE A 275 -12.12 -26.29 17.80
N ASP A 276 -12.53 -26.09 19.05
CA ASP A 276 -13.35 -27.03 19.81
C ASP A 276 -14.76 -27.15 19.19
N ALA A 277 -15.39 -26.04 18.76
CA ALA A 277 -16.67 -26.05 18.04
C ALA A 277 -16.57 -26.72 16.66
N TYR A 278 -15.48 -26.47 15.90
CA TYR A 278 -15.25 -27.20 14.63
C TYR A 278 -15.07 -28.70 14.87
N MET A 279 -14.36 -29.09 15.93
CA MET A 279 -14.10 -30.50 16.26
C MET A 279 -15.39 -31.27 16.55
N GLN A 280 -16.38 -30.63 17.21
CA GLN A 280 -17.69 -31.23 17.49
C GLN A 280 -18.52 -31.56 16.25
N ILE A 281 -18.31 -30.88 15.12
CA ILE A 281 -19.05 -31.08 13.85
C ILE A 281 -18.14 -31.44 12.67
N ALA A 282 -16.92 -31.92 12.95
CA ALA A 282 -15.90 -32.21 11.94
C ALA A 282 -16.28 -33.37 11.01
N ASP A 283 -17.23 -34.22 11.42
CA ASP A 283 -17.86 -35.27 10.60
C ASP A 283 -18.87 -34.67 9.60
N LYS A 284 -19.72 -33.72 10.02
CA LYS A 284 -20.69 -33.03 9.15
C LYS A 284 -19.96 -32.37 7.97
N PHE A 285 -18.78 -31.78 8.21
CA PHE A 285 -17.93 -31.17 7.18
C PHE A 285 -17.38 -32.15 6.12
N LYS A 286 -17.39 -33.47 6.40
CA LYS A 286 -16.94 -34.53 5.49
C LYS A 286 -18.11 -35.10 4.67
N ASN A 287 -19.33 -35.02 5.19
CA ASN A 287 -20.54 -35.53 4.53
C ASN A 287 -21.09 -34.50 3.52
N PRO A 288 -21.15 -34.82 2.20
CA PRO A 288 -21.55 -33.86 1.16
C PRO A 288 -23.03 -33.45 1.21
N ARG A 289 -23.86 -34.07 2.07
CA ARG A 289 -25.26 -33.64 2.29
C ARG A 289 -25.36 -32.30 3.02
N TYR A 290 -24.35 -31.89 3.79
CA TYR A 290 -24.37 -30.64 4.54
C TYR A 290 -23.72 -29.49 3.75
N GLN A 291 -24.43 -28.37 3.66
CA GLN A 291 -23.87 -27.14 3.09
C GLN A 291 -22.87 -26.52 4.08
N LYS A 292 -21.60 -26.41 3.67
CA LYS A 292 -20.52 -25.87 4.51
C LYS A 292 -20.78 -24.45 5.02
N LYS A 293 -21.62 -23.66 4.33
CA LYS A 293 -22.06 -22.33 4.76
C LYS A 293 -22.83 -22.39 6.08
N GLU A 294 -23.75 -23.33 6.21
CA GLU A 294 -24.59 -23.46 7.42
C GLU A 294 -23.81 -24.10 8.58
N LEU A 295 -22.85 -24.99 8.29
CA LEU A 295 -21.91 -25.50 9.31
C LEU A 295 -21.00 -24.40 9.87
N TRP A 296 -20.58 -23.44 9.02
CA TRP A 296 -19.85 -22.26 9.50
C TRP A 296 -20.74 -21.27 10.25
N LYS A 297 -22.06 -21.27 10.01
CA LYS A 297 -23.04 -20.51 10.79
C LYS A 297 -23.22 -21.10 12.20
N GLU A 298 -23.39 -22.42 12.31
CA GLU A 298 -23.45 -23.16 13.59
C GLU A 298 -22.21 -22.87 14.49
N ILE A 299 -21.02 -22.77 13.87
CA ILE A 299 -19.79 -22.36 14.54
C ILE A 299 -19.78 -20.86 14.89
N SER A 300 -20.23 -19.98 13.99
CA SER A 300 -20.34 -18.53 14.20
C SER A 300 -21.20 -18.19 15.41
N ASP A 301 -22.38 -18.82 15.50
CA ASP A 301 -23.34 -18.64 16.59
C ASP A 301 -22.72 -19.07 17.94
N THR A 302 -21.85 -20.09 17.93
CA THR A 302 -21.09 -20.56 19.11
C THR A 302 -19.91 -19.64 19.48
N VAL A 303 -19.20 -19.08 18.49
CA VAL A 303 -17.96 -18.33 18.69
C VAL A 303 -18.20 -16.82 18.90
N GLY A 304 -19.37 -16.31 18.51
CA GLY A 304 -19.68 -14.88 18.52
C GLY A 304 -18.79 -14.10 17.54
N GLU A 305 -18.72 -14.58 16.30
CA GLU A 305 -17.87 -14.08 15.19
C GLU A 305 -18.57 -14.37 13.86
N ASP A 306 -18.32 -13.58 12.82
CA ASP A 306 -18.93 -13.80 11.49
C ASP A 306 -18.56 -15.18 10.89
N PRO A 307 -19.49 -15.90 10.21
CA PRO A 307 -19.21 -17.22 9.62
C PRO A 307 -18.04 -17.24 8.64
N THR A 308 -17.85 -16.16 7.89
CA THR A 308 -16.77 -16.05 6.89
C THR A 308 -15.42 -15.77 7.56
N ASP A 309 -15.38 -15.01 8.65
CA ASP A 309 -14.17 -14.83 9.45
C ASP A 309 -13.82 -16.07 10.28
N CYS A 310 -14.82 -16.85 10.74
CA CYS A 310 -14.61 -18.18 11.34
C CYS A 310 -13.95 -19.16 10.36
N ASP A 311 -14.52 -19.35 9.16
CA ASP A 311 -13.94 -20.18 8.09
C ASP A 311 -12.52 -19.72 7.71
N LYS A 312 -12.34 -18.43 7.46
CA LYS A 312 -11.06 -17.81 7.10
C LYS A 312 -10.01 -17.98 8.22
N LYS A 313 -10.37 -17.81 9.48
CA LYS A 313 -9.51 -18.08 10.64
C LYS A 313 -9.15 -19.56 10.70
N PHE A 314 -10.11 -20.47 10.60
CA PHE A 314 -9.87 -21.91 10.68
C PHE A 314 -9.02 -22.41 9.51
N ARG A 315 -9.27 -21.97 8.28
CA ARG A 315 -8.43 -22.28 7.11
C ARG A 315 -6.98 -21.83 7.28
N ASN A 316 -6.75 -20.66 7.89
CA ASN A 316 -5.40 -20.19 8.21
C ASN A 316 -4.69 -21.03 9.30
N LEU A 317 -5.44 -21.53 10.28
CA LEU A 317 -4.94 -22.49 11.27
C LEU A 317 -4.61 -23.84 10.63
N LYS A 318 -5.52 -24.40 9.82
CA LYS A 318 -5.31 -25.65 9.06
C LYS A 318 -4.09 -25.55 8.14
N GLN A 319 -3.96 -24.45 7.40
CA GLN A 319 -2.80 -24.20 6.53
C GLN A 319 -1.50 -24.02 7.33
N THR A 320 -1.57 -23.73 8.63
CA THR A 320 -0.41 -23.73 9.54
C THR A 320 -0.09 -25.14 10.01
N TYR A 321 -1.07 -25.92 10.46
CA TYR A 321 -0.90 -27.35 10.78
C TYR A 321 -0.23 -28.13 9.63
N ILE A 322 -0.78 -28.05 8.40
CA ILE A 322 -0.22 -28.75 7.22
C ILE A 322 1.25 -28.39 6.97
N ARG A 323 1.63 -27.11 7.13
CA ARG A 323 3.03 -26.65 6.98
C ARG A 323 3.97 -27.11 8.10
N LEU A 324 3.42 -27.54 9.23
CA LEU A 324 4.18 -28.10 10.34
C LEU A 324 4.29 -29.62 10.22
N LYS A 325 3.21 -30.32 9.83
CA LYS A 325 3.23 -31.77 9.58
C LYS A 325 4.25 -32.14 8.50
N MET A 326 4.21 -31.45 7.36
CA MET A 326 5.20 -31.57 6.26
C MET A 326 6.67 -31.29 6.68
N ARG A 327 6.91 -30.69 7.86
CA ARG A 327 8.26 -30.51 8.44
C ARG A 327 8.64 -31.63 9.41
N GLU A 328 7.67 -32.15 10.18
CA GLU A 328 7.82 -33.38 10.97
C GLU A 328 8.21 -34.55 10.05
N ASP A 329 7.46 -34.75 8.96
CA ASP A 329 7.72 -35.76 7.92
C ASP A 329 9.11 -35.60 7.25
N SER A 330 9.68 -34.39 7.30
CA SER A 330 11.03 -34.07 6.80
C SER A 330 12.14 -34.30 7.86
N GLY A 331 11.84 -35.01 8.95
CA GLY A 331 12.79 -35.27 10.04
C GLY A 331 13.17 -34.04 10.88
N ARG A 332 12.44 -32.92 10.76
CA ARG A 332 12.73 -31.70 11.52
C ARG A 332 11.78 -31.61 12.71
N CYS A 333 12.36 -31.50 13.91
CA CYS A 333 11.62 -31.48 15.16
C CYS A 333 10.45 -30.48 15.17
N ILE A 334 9.30 -30.94 15.68
CA ILE A 334 8.05 -30.17 15.77
C ILE A 334 8.28 -28.82 16.46
N THR A 335 7.76 -27.76 15.85
CA THR A 335 7.64 -26.47 16.54
C THR A 335 6.59 -26.58 17.65
N LYS A 336 6.84 -26.01 18.83
CA LYS A 336 5.89 -25.93 19.96
C LYS A 336 4.65 -25.04 19.68
N TRP A 337 3.89 -25.34 18.63
CA TRP A 337 2.69 -24.62 18.22
C TRP A 337 1.51 -25.10 19.07
N ARG A 338 0.91 -24.18 19.84
CA ARG A 338 -0.07 -24.49 20.90
C ARG A 338 -1.30 -25.27 20.45
N TYR A 339 -1.70 -25.16 19.17
CA TYR A 339 -2.88 -25.82 18.61
C TYR A 339 -2.54 -27.11 17.83
N TYR A 340 -1.28 -27.57 17.88
CA TYR A 340 -0.85 -28.73 17.08
C TYR A 340 -1.59 -30.01 17.48
N LYS A 341 -1.68 -30.31 18.79
CA LYS A 341 -2.41 -31.48 19.29
C LYS A 341 -3.90 -31.44 18.94
N ASP A 342 -4.51 -30.25 18.97
CA ASP A 342 -5.92 -30.07 18.63
C ASP A 342 -6.17 -30.40 17.14
N PHE A 343 -5.29 -29.94 16.24
CA PHE A 343 -5.36 -30.27 14.81
C PHE A 343 -4.96 -31.72 14.50
N GLU A 344 -4.03 -32.31 15.26
CA GLU A 344 -3.66 -33.73 15.17
C GLU A 344 -4.82 -34.63 15.63
N ALA A 345 -5.64 -34.22 16.60
CA ALA A 345 -6.88 -34.93 16.95
C ALA A 345 -7.93 -34.84 15.81
N ILE A 346 -8.10 -33.66 15.21
CA ILE A 346 -9.08 -33.44 14.13
C ILE A 346 -8.70 -34.17 12.82
N TYR A 347 -7.40 -34.34 12.52
CA TYR A 347 -6.92 -34.86 11.23
C TYR A 347 -6.04 -36.12 11.29
N GLY A 348 -5.33 -36.40 12.38
CA GLY A 348 -4.44 -37.57 12.51
C GLY A 348 -5.19 -38.90 12.70
N VAL A 349 -6.37 -38.85 13.33
CA VAL A 349 -7.24 -40.04 13.58
C VAL A 349 -7.72 -40.72 12.29
N GLN A 350 -7.59 -40.08 11.12
CA GLN A 350 -7.93 -40.69 9.82
C GLN A 350 -6.81 -41.56 9.21
N SER A 351 -5.73 -41.84 9.94
CA SER A 351 -4.77 -42.90 9.61
C SER A 351 -5.32 -44.29 9.95
N SER A 352 -6.33 -44.76 9.20
CA SER A 352 -6.91 -46.09 9.37
C SER A 352 -5.87 -47.19 9.11
N TYR A 353 -5.53 -47.99 10.13
CA TYR A 353 -4.70 -49.18 9.97
C TYR A 353 -5.40 -50.20 9.07
N THR A 354 -4.91 -50.35 7.83
CA THR A 354 -5.25 -51.50 6.99
C THR A 354 -4.20 -52.58 7.23
N SER A 355 -4.55 -53.62 7.97
CA SER A 355 -3.69 -54.80 8.11
C SER A 355 -3.44 -55.43 6.74
N THR A 356 -2.17 -55.58 6.40
CA THR A 356 -1.71 -56.44 5.31
C THR A 356 -1.19 -57.76 5.90
N ASP A 357 -1.49 -58.88 5.24
CA ASP A 357 -1.27 -60.25 5.73
C ASP A 357 0.19 -60.61 6.08
N ASP A 358 1.14 -59.80 5.64
CA ASP A 358 2.59 -60.02 5.71
C ASP A 358 3.25 -59.43 6.99
N GLY A 359 2.48 -59.30 8.08
CA GLY A 359 2.92 -58.85 9.42
C GLY A 359 3.51 -57.42 9.55
N THR A 360 3.82 -56.78 8.43
CA THR A 360 4.69 -55.60 8.36
C THR A 360 3.88 -54.31 8.42
N LEU A 361 3.92 -53.62 9.56
CA LEU A 361 3.21 -52.36 9.84
C LEU A 361 3.71 -51.16 8.99
N LYS A 362 3.37 -51.16 7.70
CA LYS A 362 3.75 -50.11 6.75
C LYS A 362 2.78 -48.92 6.83
N MET A 363 3.05 -48.01 7.78
CA MET A 363 2.27 -46.79 7.97
C MET A 363 2.22 -45.94 6.70
N THR A 364 1.05 -45.88 6.06
CA THR A 364 0.82 -45.17 4.80
C THR A 364 -0.14 -44.01 5.01
N TYR A 365 0.41 -42.80 5.13
CA TYR A 365 -0.36 -41.57 5.18
C TYR A 365 -1.23 -41.42 3.92
N ARG A 366 -2.53 -41.71 4.03
CA ARG A 366 -3.49 -41.52 2.94
C ARG A 366 -3.90 -40.05 2.85
N THR A 367 -2.99 -39.18 2.39
CA THR A 367 -3.41 -37.92 1.76
C THR A 367 -4.16 -38.26 0.48
N GLN A 368 -5.49 -38.34 0.60
CA GLN A 368 -6.41 -38.45 -0.52
C GLN A 368 -6.15 -37.32 -1.55
N ASP A 369 -5.77 -36.14 -1.04
CA ASP A 369 -5.29 -34.97 -1.78
C ASP A 369 -4.05 -35.22 -2.67
N ASP A 370 -3.06 -36.01 -2.23
CA ASP A 370 -1.83 -36.25 -3.00
C ASP A 370 -2.00 -37.39 -4.01
N ASN A 371 -2.79 -38.41 -3.65
CA ASN A 371 -3.07 -39.55 -4.53
C ASN A 371 -3.88 -39.10 -5.76
N TYR A 372 -4.92 -38.28 -5.58
CA TYR A 372 -5.70 -37.77 -6.70
C TYR A 372 -4.85 -36.91 -7.66
N VAL A 373 -3.89 -36.12 -7.13
CA VAL A 373 -3.00 -35.31 -7.96
C VAL A 373 -2.04 -36.18 -8.76
N LYS A 374 -1.49 -37.26 -8.19
CA LYS A 374 -0.69 -38.22 -8.95
C LYS A 374 -1.51 -38.88 -10.05
N GLN A 375 -2.73 -39.33 -9.77
CA GLN A 375 -3.63 -39.90 -10.77
C GLN A 375 -3.98 -38.91 -11.89
N LEU A 376 -4.22 -37.64 -11.55
CA LEU A 376 -4.51 -36.57 -12.51
C LEU A 376 -3.32 -36.23 -13.40
N LEU A 377 -2.09 -36.29 -12.87
CA LEU A 377 -0.88 -36.05 -13.65
C LEU A 377 -0.46 -37.28 -14.48
N SER A 378 -0.64 -38.51 -13.97
CA SER A 378 -0.51 -39.73 -14.77
C SER A 378 -1.49 -39.69 -15.94
N PHE A 379 -2.79 -39.54 -15.70
CA PHE A 379 -3.81 -39.51 -16.76
C PHE A 379 -3.53 -38.48 -17.86
N TYR A 380 -2.99 -37.30 -17.50
CA TYR A 380 -2.57 -36.30 -18.49
C TYR A 380 -1.34 -36.73 -19.30
N VAL A 381 -0.35 -37.38 -18.68
CA VAL A 381 0.80 -37.99 -19.39
C VAL A 381 0.34 -39.12 -20.30
N ASP A 382 -0.52 -40.01 -19.80
CA ASP A 382 -1.03 -41.19 -20.52
C ASP A 382 -1.94 -40.81 -21.71
N ASN A 383 -2.53 -39.61 -21.70
CA ASN A 383 -3.38 -39.07 -22.76
C ASN A 383 -2.79 -37.81 -23.42
N LYS A 384 -1.47 -37.61 -23.32
CA LYS A 384 -0.79 -36.35 -23.66
C LYS A 384 -1.16 -35.81 -25.04
N ASP A 385 -1.16 -36.66 -26.06
CA ASP A 385 -1.39 -36.25 -27.44
C ASP A 385 -2.88 -35.94 -27.71
N ARG A 386 -3.79 -36.61 -27.00
CA ARG A 386 -5.23 -36.25 -26.97
C ARG A 386 -5.49 -34.92 -26.24
N PHE A 387 -4.54 -34.42 -25.44
CA PHE A 387 -4.54 -33.06 -24.90
C PHE A 387 -3.76 -32.04 -25.77
N LYS A 388 -2.95 -32.49 -26.74
CA LYS A 388 -2.35 -31.65 -27.79
C LYS A 388 -3.34 -31.38 -28.93
N ASP A 389 -4.10 -32.40 -29.34
CA ASP A 389 -5.10 -32.35 -30.42
C ASP A 389 -6.11 -31.18 -30.25
N PRO A 390 -6.23 -30.26 -31.24
CA PRO A 390 -7.17 -29.15 -31.19
C PRO A 390 -8.64 -29.55 -31.37
N LEU A 391 -8.93 -30.70 -32.00
CA LEU A 391 -10.29 -31.22 -32.19
C LEU A 391 -10.86 -31.82 -30.89
N VAL A 392 -9.98 -32.35 -30.02
CA VAL A 392 -10.37 -32.91 -28.73
C VAL A 392 -10.66 -31.82 -27.70
N LYS A 393 -11.95 -31.56 -27.46
CA LYS A 393 -12.41 -30.68 -26.38
C LYS A 393 -11.93 -31.19 -25.02
N LYS A 394 -10.91 -30.53 -24.45
CA LYS A 394 -10.18 -30.94 -23.22
C LYS A 394 -11.10 -31.17 -21.99
N LYS A 395 -12.25 -30.47 -21.93
CA LYS A 395 -13.33 -30.73 -20.94
C LYS A 395 -13.86 -32.17 -20.98
N ASN A 396 -13.95 -32.80 -22.16
CA ASN A 396 -14.37 -34.19 -22.31
C ASN A 396 -13.31 -35.14 -21.75
N MET A 397 -12.02 -34.88 -21.98
CA MET A 397 -10.92 -35.67 -21.41
C MET A 397 -10.95 -35.63 -19.87
N TRP A 398 -11.12 -34.45 -19.28
CA TRP A 398 -11.26 -34.32 -17.83
C TRP A 398 -12.52 -35.01 -17.28
N ARG A 399 -13.60 -35.12 -18.06
CA ARG A 399 -14.83 -35.85 -17.66
C ARG A 399 -14.61 -37.36 -17.51
N LEU A 400 -13.66 -37.96 -18.25
CA LEU A 400 -13.32 -39.38 -18.13
C LEU A 400 -12.57 -39.72 -16.83
N LEU A 401 -11.82 -38.75 -16.30
CA LEU A 401 -11.06 -38.89 -15.05
C LEU A 401 -11.88 -38.46 -13.82
N ALA A 402 -12.62 -37.36 -13.94
CA ALA A 402 -13.34 -36.68 -12.85
C ALA A 402 -14.04 -37.63 -11.85
N PRO A 403 -14.91 -38.57 -12.28
CA PRO A 403 -15.59 -39.50 -11.37
C PRO A 403 -14.64 -40.43 -10.62
N LYS A 404 -13.53 -40.87 -11.26
CA LYS A 404 -12.55 -41.79 -10.67
C LYS A 404 -11.77 -41.17 -9.51
N ILE A 405 -11.65 -39.83 -9.51
CA ILE A 405 -10.88 -39.07 -8.51
C ILE A 405 -11.74 -38.19 -7.61
N GLY A 406 -13.07 -38.27 -7.71
CA GLY A 406 -14.00 -37.52 -6.85
C GLY A 406 -14.04 -36.01 -7.08
N LEU A 407 -13.78 -35.53 -8.30
CA LEU A 407 -13.80 -34.11 -8.67
C LEU A 407 -14.71 -33.82 -9.86
N SER A 408 -15.13 -32.57 -10.03
CA SER A 408 -15.71 -32.11 -11.31
C SER A 408 -14.65 -31.93 -12.40
N SER A 409 -15.06 -31.94 -13.67
CA SER A 409 -14.12 -31.77 -14.80
C SER A 409 -13.43 -30.39 -14.81
N GLU A 410 -14.12 -29.40 -14.28
CA GLU A 410 -13.69 -28.02 -14.05
C GLU A 410 -12.66 -27.92 -12.93
N GLU A 411 -12.79 -28.73 -11.87
CA GLU A 411 -11.79 -28.80 -10.79
C GLU A 411 -10.53 -29.54 -11.22
N CYS A 412 -10.65 -30.61 -12.01
CA CYS A 412 -9.51 -31.26 -12.66
C CYS A 412 -8.69 -30.25 -13.47
N ASP A 413 -9.35 -29.53 -14.37
CA ASP A 413 -8.71 -28.53 -15.23
C ASP A 413 -8.09 -27.37 -14.43
N ARG A 414 -8.82 -26.85 -13.44
CA ARG A 414 -8.34 -25.77 -12.54
C ARG A 414 -7.13 -26.23 -11.73
N LYS A 415 -7.14 -27.45 -11.18
CA LYS A 415 -6.00 -28.02 -10.44
C LYS A 415 -4.81 -28.21 -11.38
N PHE A 416 -5.01 -28.75 -12.59
CA PHE A 416 -3.94 -28.91 -13.58
C PHE A 416 -3.30 -27.57 -13.97
N ARG A 417 -4.11 -26.53 -14.25
CA ARG A 417 -3.60 -25.18 -14.56
C ARG A 417 -2.79 -24.57 -13.39
N ASN A 418 -3.25 -24.73 -12.15
CA ASN A 418 -2.52 -24.26 -10.96
C ASN A 418 -1.19 -25.01 -10.74
N LEU A 419 -1.17 -26.32 -11.02
CA LEU A 419 0.04 -27.13 -11.00
C LEU A 419 1.00 -26.70 -12.13
N LYS A 420 0.52 -26.48 -13.35
CA LYS A 420 1.32 -25.96 -14.48
C LYS A 420 1.95 -24.59 -14.16
N GLN A 421 1.19 -23.65 -13.61
CA GLN A 421 1.72 -22.34 -13.21
C GLN A 421 2.74 -22.44 -12.06
N THR A 422 2.69 -23.51 -11.27
CA THR A 422 3.72 -23.81 -10.26
C THR A 422 4.96 -24.41 -10.91
N TYR A 423 4.81 -25.37 -11.82
CA TYR A 423 5.93 -25.90 -12.61
C TYR A 423 6.70 -24.81 -13.35
N LEU A 424 6.02 -23.93 -14.10
CA LEU A 424 6.68 -22.89 -14.89
C LEU A 424 7.60 -22.00 -14.05
N ARG A 425 7.12 -21.52 -12.88
CA ARG A 425 7.93 -20.73 -11.94
C ARG A 425 9.09 -21.52 -11.32
N LEU A 426 8.95 -22.84 -11.16
CA LEU A 426 10.03 -23.70 -10.67
C LEU A 426 11.07 -24.02 -11.75
N ALA A 427 10.64 -24.16 -13.01
CA ALA A 427 11.52 -24.39 -14.15
C ALA A 427 12.31 -23.13 -14.53
N GLU A 428 11.66 -21.96 -14.49
CA GLU A 428 12.30 -20.64 -14.59
C GLU A 428 13.36 -20.47 -13.50
N LYS A 429 13.02 -20.73 -12.24
CA LYS A 429 13.99 -20.71 -11.13
C LYS A 429 15.10 -21.76 -11.24
N LYS A 430 14.83 -22.95 -11.82
CA LYS A 430 15.85 -23.97 -12.12
C LYS A 430 16.84 -23.45 -13.17
N LYS A 431 16.36 -22.71 -14.18
CA LYS A 431 17.18 -22.03 -15.20
C LYS A 431 18.01 -20.89 -14.62
N GLU A 432 17.44 -20.07 -13.74
CA GLU A 432 18.15 -18.95 -13.08
C GLU A 432 19.24 -19.42 -12.10
N THR A 433 18.94 -20.45 -11.30
CA THR A 433 19.77 -20.80 -10.12
C THR A 433 20.55 -22.10 -10.25
N GLY A 434 20.34 -22.85 -11.34
CA GLY A 434 20.90 -24.19 -11.56
C GLY A 434 20.36 -25.29 -10.63
N LYS A 435 19.63 -24.94 -9.56
CA LYS A 435 19.25 -25.88 -8.51
C LYS A 435 17.96 -26.63 -8.86
N THR A 436 18.04 -27.95 -8.79
CA THR A 436 16.87 -28.84 -8.85
C THR A 436 15.90 -28.59 -7.69
N ASN A 437 14.64 -28.96 -7.89
CA ASN A 437 13.57 -28.68 -6.93
C ASN A 437 12.87 -29.97 -6.48
N ASN A 438 12.73 -30.16 -5.17
CA ASN A 438 12.15 -31.36 -4.57
C ASN A 438 10.62 -31.41 -4.60
N TRP A 439 9.96 -30.65 -5.48
CA TRP A 439 8.50 -30.67 -5.62
C TRP A 439 8.07 -32.02 -6.23
N PRO A 440 7.21 -32.82 -5.55
CA PRO A 440 6.97 -34.23 -5.90
C PRO A 440 6.26 -34.44 -7.26
N TYR A 441 5.77 -33.37 -7.87
CA TYR A 441 5.13 -33.37 -9.18
C TYR A 441 6.03 -32.87 -10.32
N TYR A 442 7.25 -32.42 -10.01
CA TYR A 442 8.13 -31.78 -10.99
C TYR A 442 8.50 -32.71 -12.16
N SER A 443 8.79 -33.98 -11.87
CA SER A 443 9.11 -35.00 -12.88
C SER A 443 7.95 -35.35 -13.82
N TYR A 444 6.70 -35.28 -13.36
CA TYR A 444 5.53 -35.38 -14.24
C TYR A 444 5.49 -34.23 -15.25
N PHE A 445 5.75 -33.01 -14.79
CA PHE A 445 5.77 -31.85 -15.67
C PHE A 445 6.99 -31.83 -16.60
N GLU A 446 8.15 -32.37 -16.20
CA GLU A 446 9.26 -32.62 -17.12
C GLU A 446 8.86 -33.68 -18.17
N LYS A 447 8.13 -34.76 -17.84
CA LYS A 447 7.57 -35.68 -18.86
C LYS A 447 6.54 -35.01 -19.79
N ILE A 448 5.83 -33.99 -19.31
CA ILE A 448 4.85 -33.24 -20.12
C ILE A 448 5.54 -32.23 -21.06
N TYR A 449 6.59 -31.55 -20.62
CA TYR A 449 7.19 -30.41 -21.36
C TYR A 449 8.60 -30.64 -21.90
N ASN A 450 9.37 -31.56 -21.35
CA ASN A 450 10.69 -31.96 -21.83
C ASN A 450 10.54 -33.26 -22.66
N GLU A 451 9.86 -33.18 -23.81
CA GLU A 451 10.07 -34.19 -24.86
C GLU A 451 11.54 -34.08 -25.32
N PRO A 452 12.33 -35.17 -25.30
CA PRO A 452 13.68 -35.13 -25.83
C PRO A 452 13.62 -34.85 -27.34
N ALA A 453 14.56 -34.06 -27.85
CA ALA A 453 14.62 -33.69 -29.27
C ALA A 453 15.15 -34.86 -30.13
N THR A 454 14.44 -35.99 -30.15
CA THR A 454 14.80 -37.20 -30.89
C THR A 454 14.55 -37.03 -32.39
N GLY A 455 15.56 -36.52 -33.10
CA GLY A 455 15.84 -36.95 -34.47
C GLY A 455 14.77 -36.70 -35.54
N SER A 456 14.12 -35.54 -35.56
CA SER A 456 13.41 -35.07 -36.76
C SER A 456 13.33 -33.55 -36.81
N GLY A 457 14.01 -32.95 -37.80
CA GLY A 457 13.92 -31.52 -38.07
C GLY A 457 12.60 -31.20 -38.76
N ASN A 458 11.63 -30.67 -38.01
CA ASN A 458 10.40 -30.13 -38.59
C ASN A 458 9.91 -28.87 -37.84
N ILE A 459 9.32 -27.93 -38.58
CA ILE A 459 9.48 -26.49 -38.33
C ILE A 459 8.48 -25.90 -37.30
N ASN A 460 7.46 -26.67 -36.91
CA ASN A 460 6.26 -26.16 -36.24
C ASN A 460 6.41 -25.75 -34.76
N ASN A 461 7.54 -26.03 -34.09
CA ASN A 461 7.72 -25.68 -32.68
C ASN A 461 7.94 -24.16 -32.44
N LYS A 462 8.05 -23.35 -33.50
CA LYS A 462 8.08 -21.88 -33.39
C LYS A 462 6.76 -21.28 -32.88
N ASN A 463 5.60 -21.85 -33.20
CA ASN A 463 4.31 -21.17 -32.99
C ASN A 463 3.97 -20.93 -31.51
N VAL A 464 4.29 -21.86 -30.60
CA VAL A 464 4.02 -21.67 -29.15
C VAL A 464 4.96 -20.63 -28.53
N CYS A 465 6.18 -20.49 -29.07
CA CYS A 465 7.10 -19.41 -28.71
C CYS A 465 6.62 -18.07 -29.28
N LEU A 466 6.14 -18.09 -30.53
CA LEU A 466 5.56 -16.94 -31.22
C LEU A 466 4.37 -16.40 -30.45
N ASP A 467 3.37 -17.23 -30.09
CA ASP A 467 2.19 -16.78 -29.32
C ASP A 467 2.56 -16.07 -28.01
N HIS A 468 3.61 -16.53 -27.31
CA HIS A 468 4.03 -15.88 -26.08
C HIS A 468 4.79 -14.57 -26.33
N ILE A 469 5.63 -14.50 -27.37
CA ILE A 469 6.35 -13.28 -27.79
C ILE A 469 5.37 -12.25 -28.36
N THR A 470 4.46 -12.67 -29.24
CA THR A 470 3.38 -11.87 -29.82
C THR A 470 2.45 -11.35 -28.74
N MET A 471 2.02 -12.17 -27.77
CA MET A 471 1.20 -11.66 -26.65
C MET A 471 1.99 -10.75 -25.69
N ALA A 472 3.31 -10.89 -25.57
CA ALA A 472 4.14 -9.93 -24.85
C ALA A 472 4.30 -8.60 -25.62
N ASN A 473 4.47 -8.65 -26.93
CA ASN A 473 4.53 -7.48 -27.81
C ASN A 473 3.18 -6.76 -27.88
N ILE A 474 2.06 -7.47 -27.99
CA ILE A 474 0.71 -6.90 -27.90
C ILE A 474 0.52 -6.19 -26.55
N LYS A 475 0.97 -6.78 -25.43
CA LYS A 475 0.92 -6.10 -24.13
C LYS A 475 1.77 -4.83 -24.10
N ARG A 476 2.97 -4.83 -24.70
CA ARG A 476 3.81 -3.63 -24.82
C ARG A 476 3.11 -2.54 -25.65
N ILE A 477 2.58 -2.89 -26.83
CA ILE A 477 1.87 -1.96 -27.71
C ILE A 477 0.61 -1.41 -27.03
N VAL A 478 -0.16 -2.23 -26.31
CA VAL A 478 -1.32 -1.75 -25.53
C VAL A 478 -0.91 -0.81 -24.40
N GLN A 479 0.23 -1.07 -23.74
CA GLN A 479 0.78 -0.15 -22.74
C GLN A 479 1.29 1.16 -23.35
N GLU A 480 1.93 1.12 -24.51
CA GLU A 480 2.38 2.31 -25.26
C GLU A 480 1.18 3.15 -25.76
N VAL A 481 0.14 2.50 -26.30
CA VAL A 481 -1.10 3.18 -26.75
C VAL A 481 -1.85 3.79 -25.57
N GLN A 482 -1.88 3.12 -24.41
CA GLN A 482 -2.47 3.68 -23.19
C GLN A 482 -1.65 4.89 -22.69
N HIS A 483 -0.32 4.79 -22.66
CA HIS A 483 0.55 5.88 -22.23
C HIS A 483 0.47 7.09 -23.18
N ARG A 484 0.33 6.87 -24.49
CA ARG A 484 0.01 7.96 -25.44
C ARG A 484 -1.32 8.61 -25.09
N LYS A 485 -2.41 7.84 -24.98
CA LYS A 485 -3.74 8.37 -24.62
C LYS A 485 -3.80 9.10 -23.28
N ASP A 486 -2.92 8.79 -22.34
CA ASP A 486 -2.85 9.49 -21.05
C ASP A 486 -1.91 10.71 -21.10
N ASN A 487 -0.91 10.74 -21.99
CA ASN A 487 -0.18 11.96 -22.36
C ASN A 487 -1.09 12.94 -23.13
N ASP A 488 -1.83 12.47 -24.14
CA ASP A 488 -2.72 13.30 -24.97
C ASP A 488 -3.72 14.09 -24.09
N LYS A 489 -4.30 13.42 -23.07
CA LYS A 489 -5.18 14.06 -22.07
C LYS A 489 -4.45 15.07 -21.18
N PHE A 490 -3.18 14.81 -20.86
CA PHE A 490 -2.38 15.71 -20.04
C PHE A 490 -2.04 16.98 -20.82
N GLU A 491 -1.69 16.88 -22.10
CA GLU A 491 -1.47 18.05 -22.97
C GLU A 491 -2.75 18.88 -23.16
N ILE A 492 -3.91 18.24 -23.40
CA ILE A 492 -5.21 18.92 -23.46
C ILE A 492 -5.52 19.66 -22.14
N LEU A 493 -5.20 19.06 -20.99
CA LEU A 493 -5.40 19.68 -19.68
C LEU A 493 -4.44 20.87 -19.46
N VAL A 494 -3.18 20.75 -19.86
CA VAL A 494 -2.19 21.85 -19.83
C VAL A 494 -2.66 23.01 -20.70
N GLN A 495 -3.06 22.75 -21.94
CA GLN A 495 -3.52 23.78 -22.88
C GLN A 495 -4.77 24.51 -22.36
N SER A 496 -5.73 23.80 -21.75
CA SER A 496 -6.90 24.41 -21.12
C SER A 496 -6.54 25.28 -19.90
N ILE A 497 -5.53 24.89 -19.12
CA ILE A 497 -4.99 25.71 -18.02
C ILE A 497 -4.28 26.96 -18.56
N GLU A 498 -3.52 26.86 -19.66
CA GLU A 498 -2.85 28.00 -20.29
C GLU A 498 -3.84 29.01 -20.89
N GLU A 499 -4.88 28.53 -21.57
CA GLU A 499 -6.00 29.33 -22.09
C GLU A 499 -6.74 30.05 -20.94
N SER A 500 -7.11 29.32 -19.88
CA SER A 500 -7.72 29.93 -18.69
C SER A 500 -6.83 31.02 -18.07
N ASN A 501 -5.51 30.80 -18.00
CA ASN A 501 -4.55 31.80 -17.54
C ASN A 501 -4.37 32.96 -18.52
N HIS A 502 -4.57 32.76 -19.83
CA HIS A 502 -4.57 33.84 -20.82
C HIS A 502 -5.82 34.72 -20.67
N ILE A 503 -7.01 34.13 -20.57
CA ILE A 503 -8.27 34.84 -20.32
C ILE A 503 -8.20 35.62 -18.98
N GLN A 504 -7.63 35.03 -17.93
CA GLN A 504 -7.39 35.71 -16.64
C GLN A 504 -6.48 36.94 -16.80
N ARG A 505 -5.40 36.84 -17.59
CA ARG A 505 -4.47 37.95 -17.86
C ARG A 505 -5.13 39.06 -18.68
N GLU A 506 -5.89 38.72 -19.71
CA GLU A 506 -6.56 39.72 -20.56
C GLU A 506 -7.70 40.41 -19.82
N ARG A 507 -8.47 39.68 -18.99
CA ARG A 507 -9.43 40.30 -18.06
C ARG A 507 -8.76 41.31 -17.13
N ASN A 508 -7.60 40.98 -16.58
CA ASN A 508 -6.85 41.90 -15.71
C ASN A 508 -6.33 43.12 -16.48
N ARG A 509 -5.87 42.95 -17.74
CA ARG A 509 -5.47 44.06 -18.62
C ARG A 509 -6.65 45.00 -18.92
N ILE A 510 -7.82 44.45 -19.24
CA ILE A 510 -9.04 45.23 -19.51
C ILE A 510 -9.47 46.00 -18.25
N LEU A 511 -9.44 45.36 -17.08
CA LEU A 511 -9.74 46.04 -15.81
C LEU A 511 -8.75 47.18 -15.52
N GLN A 512 -7.46 46.99 -15.76
CA GLN A 512 -6.47 48.06 -15.61
C GLN A 512 -6.73 49.22 -16.57
N ALA A 513 -6.98 48.94 -17.85
CA ALA A 513 -7.27 49.96 -18.87
C ALA A 513 -8.60 50.71 -18.66
N LEU A 514 -9.50 50.19 -17.81
CA LEU A 514 -10.70 50.89 -17.34
C LEU A 514 -10.42 51.74 -16.09
N LEU A 515 -9.53 51.29 -15.19
CA LEU A 515 -9.09 52.09 -14.04
C LEU A 515 -8.23 53.29 -14.49
N ASP A 516 -7.36 53.12 -15.48
CA ASP A 516 -6.46 54.15 -16.02
C ASP A 516 -7.19 55.24 -16.85
N ARG A 517 -8.54 55.23 -16.90
CA ARG A 517 -9.40 56.17 -17.64
C ARG A 517 -10.15 57.17 -16.75
N HIS A 518 -9.95 57.13 -15.43
CA HIS A 518 -10.60 57.98 -14.43
C HIS A 518 -9.58 58.76 -13.59
#